data_AF-A0A6L6X0V2-F1
#
_entry.id   AF-A0A6L6X0V2-F1
#
_cell.length_a   1.000
_cell.length_b   1.000
_cell.length_c   1.000
_cell.angle_alpha   90.00
_cell.angle_beta   90.00
_cell.angle_gamma   90.00
#
_symmetry.space_group_name_H-M   'P 1'
#
loop_
_entity.id
_entity.type
_entity.pdbx_description
1 polymer ?
#
loop_
_entity_poly.entity_id
_entity_poly.type
_entity_poly.pdbx_seq_one_letter_code
_entity_poly.pdbx_strand_id
1 'polypeptide(L)' 'MNLIEHARAIEAAIQNAYADGYELDNGSGEPIREMDLNEVGARVLQDWSSIELPEPTYY' A
#
# COMPACT_ATOMS: atom_id res chain seq x y z
N MET A 1 13.11 -11.65 4.60
CA MET A 1 12.30 -10.45 4.83
C MET A 1 10.93 -10.91 5.27
N ASN A 2 10.41 -10.38 6.38
CA ASN A 2 9.10 -10.74 6.93
C ASN A 2 8.00 -9.76 6.45
N LEU A 3 6.72 -10.05 6.75
CA LEU A 3 5.58 -9.24 6.33
C LEU A 3 5.72 -7.75 6.69
N ILE A 4 6.13 -7.43 7.92
CA ILE A 4 6.31 -6.05 8.40
C ILE A 4 7.43 -5.34 7.63
N GLU A 5 8.54 -6.02 7.38
CA GLU A 5 9.65 -5.47 6.60
C GLU A 5 9.24 -5.20 5.15
N HIS A 6 8.44 -6.10 4.54
CA HIS A 6 7.85 -5.87 3.23
C HIS A 6 6.88 -4.68 3.24
N ALA A 7 5.99 -4.59 4.24
CA ALA A 7 5.03 -3.49 4.36
C ALA A 7 5.73 -2.13 4.47
N ARG A 8 6.77 -2.02 5.31
CA ARG A 8 7.60 -0.80 5.43
C ARG A 8 8.33 -0.43 4.15
N ALA A 9 8.82 -1.42 3.40
CA ALA A 9 9.48 -1.15 2.13
C ALA A 9 8.50 -0.61 1.08
N ILE A 10 7.28 -1.17 1.03
CA ILE A 10 6.21 -0.70 0.13
C ILE A 10 5.73 0.70 0.56
N GLU A 11 5.49 0.92 1.85
CA GLU A 11 5.14 2.22 2.41
C GLU A 11 6.15 3.29 1.99
N ALA A 12 7.45 3.05 2.22
CA ALA A 12 8.49 3.98 1.81
C ALA A 12 8.50 4.25 0.30
N ALA A 13 8.25 3.23 -0.53
CA ALA A 13 8.16 3.38 -1.98
C ALA A 13 6.95 4.25 -2.39
N ILE A 14 5.80 4.05 -1.75
CA ILE A 14 4.58 4.83 -2.02
C ILE A 14 4.78 6.29 -1.61
N GLN A 15 5.35 6.52 -0.43
CA GLN A 15 5.63 7.88 0.06
C GLN A 15 6.59 8.63 -0.89
N ASN A 16 7.61 7.95 -1.43
CA ASN A 16 8.50 8.54 -2.43
C ASN A 16 7.78 8.84 -3.75
N ALA A 17 6.96 7.91 -4.25
CA ALA A 17 6.18 8.12 -5.46
C ALA A 17 5.24 9.33 -5.32
N TYR A 18 4.58 9.46 -4.16
CA TYR A 18 3.74 10.61 -3.83
C TYR A 18 4.53 11.92 -3.80
N ALA A 19 5.73 11.93 -3.21
CA ALA A 19 6.60 13.10 -3.21
C ALA A 19 7.03 13.53 -4.64
N ASP A 20 7.11 12.56 -5.57
CA ASP A 20 7.40 12.80 -6.99
C ASP A 20 6.15 13.18 -7.81
N GLY A 21 4.96 13.23 -7.18
CA GLY A 21 3.69 13.60 -7.81
C GLY A 21 2.90 12.45 -8.43
N TYR A 22 3.20 11.20 -8.06
CA TYR A 22 2.44 10.01 -8.45
C TYR A 22 1.51 9.56 -7.32
N GLU A 23 0.24 9.31 -7.63
CA GLU A 23 -0.75 8.87 -6.65
C GLU A 23 -1.34 7.50 -7.02
N LEU A 24 -1.86 6.79 -6.02
CA LEU A 24 -2.51 5.49 -6.20
C LEU A 24 -4.02 5.64 -6.37
N ASP A 25 -4.58 4.86 -7.30
CA ASP A 25 -6.02 4.71 -7.51
C ASP A 25 -6.44 3.23 -7.51
N ASN A 26 -7.73 2.98 -7.39
CA ASN A 26 -8.30 1.63 -7.38
C ASN A 26 -8.51 1.02 -8.78
N GLY A 27 -7.86 1.56 -9.80
CA GLY A 27 -8.03 1.20 -11.21
C GLY A 27 -9.25 1.84 -11.88
N SER A 28 -10.07 2.59 -11.13
CA SER A 28 -11.25 3.32 -11.64
C SER A 28 -11.05 4.84 -11.61
N GLY A 29 -9.83 5.31 -11.33
CA GLY A 29 -9.53 6.72 -11.11
C GLY A 29 -10.07 7.25 -9.78
N GLU A 30 -10.44 6.38 -8.84
CA GLU A 30 -10.79 6.77 -7.48
C GLU A 30 -9.59 6.56 -6.55
N PRO A 31 -9.20 7.57 -5.77
CA PRO A 31 -8.02 7.47 -4.93
C PRO A 31 -8.20 6.46 -3.80
N ILE A 32 -7.14 5.73 -3.48
CA ILE A 32 -7.11 4.77 -2.37
C ILE A 32 -6.67 5.49 -1.09
N ARG A 33 -7.37 5.21 0.02
CA ARG A 33 -7.09 5.78 1.35
C ARG A 33 -6.47 4.79 2.32
N GLU A 34 -6.70 3.49 2.11
CA GLU A 34 -6.23 2.42 2.98
C GLU A 34 -5.73 1.26 2.11
N MET A 35 -4.61 0.65 2.51
CA MET A 35 -4.08 -0.53 1.85
C MET A 35 -3.50 -1.49 2.88
N ASP A 36 -3.87 -2.77 2.75
CA ASP A 36 -3.28 -3.86 3.52
C ASP A 36 -2.41 -4.75 2.63
N LEU A 37 -1.24 -5.14 3.15
CA LEU A 37 -0.40 -6.17 2.58
C LEU A 37 -0.70 -7.50 3.25
N ASN A 38 -1.04 -8.51 2.46
CA ASN A 38 -1.41 -9.83 2.94
C ASN A 38 -0.26 -10.83 2.79
N GLU A 39 0.04 -11.59 3.84
CA GLU A 39 0.83 -12.81 3.75
C GLU A 39 -0.07 -13.98 3.37
N VAL A 40 0.18 -14.56 2.19
CA VAL A 40 -0.60 -15.68 1.67
C VAL A 40 0.28 -16.92 1.58
N GLY A 41 -0.15 -18.00 2.23
CA GLY A 41 0.53 -19.29 2.20
C GLY A 41 -0.46 -20.42 2.03
N ALA A 42 -0.11 -21.45 1.24
CA ALA A 42 -1.01 -22.57 0.91
C ALA A 42 -2.41 -22.14 0.40
N ARG A 43 -2.48 -21.00 -0.31
CA ARG A 43 -3.70 -20.38 -0.84
C ARG A 43 -4.69 -19.88 0.22
N VAL A 44 -4.25 -19.66 1.45
CA VAL A 44 -5.04 -19.02 2.50
C VAL A 44 -4.32 -17.78 3.01
N LEU A 45 -5.12 -16.80 3.45
CA LEU A 45 -4.60 -15.65 4.20
C LEU A 45 -4.03 -16.16 5.53
N GLN A 46 -2.77 -15.85 5.80
CA GLN A 46 -2.09 -16.22 7.04
C GLN A 46 -2.00 -15.05 8.00
N ASP A 47 -1.61 -13.89 7.47
CA ASP A 47 -1.47 -12.65 8.23
C ASP A 47 -1.64 -11.44 7.31
N TRP A 48 -1.77 -10.25 7.90
CA TRP A 48 -1.87 -8.99 7.16
C TRP A 48 -1.24 -7.83 7.93
N SER A 49 -0.80 -6.82 7.20
CA SER A 49 -0.24 -5.59 7.75
C SER A 49 -0.77 -4.40 6.97
N SER A 50 -1.30 -3.40 7.68
CA SER A 50 -1.65 -2.13 7.05
C SER A 50 -0.42 -1.35 6.62
N ILE A 51 -0.61 -0.56 5.56
CA ILE A 51 0.34 0.39 5.02
C ILE A 51 -0.30 1.77 5.08
N GLU A 52 0.39 2.73 5.68
CA GLU A 52 -0.10 4.11 5.76
C GLU A 52 0.08 4.80 4.41
N LEU A 53 -1.05 5.15 3.79
CA LEU A 53 -1.06 5.89 2.53
C LEU A 53 -1.04 7.40 2.79
N PRO A 54 -0.36 8.18 1.94
CA PRO A 54 -0.49 9.63 1.96
C PRO A 54 -1.92 10.06 1.57
N GLU A 55 -2.37 11.21 2.06
CA GLU A 55 -3.68 11.76 1.69
C GLU A 55 -3.71 12.11 0.20
N PRO A 56 -4.68 11.59 -0.58
CA PRO A 56 -4.81 11.89 -2.00
C PRO A 56 -5.12 13.37 -2.27
N THR A 57 -4.65 13.91 -3.39
CA THR A 57 -4.85 15.33 -3.74
C THR A 57 -6.04 15.56 -4.68
N TYR A 58 -6.64 14.51 -5.23
CA TYR A 58 -7.77 14.57 -6.15
C TYR A 58 -9.00 13.79 -5.65
N TYR A 59 -10.17 14.10 -6.23
CA TYR A 59 -11.48 13.52 -5.92
C TYR A 59 -12.19 13.02 -7.16
#